data_AF-K1LNT3-F1
#
_entry.id   AF-K1LNT3-F1
#
_cell.length_a   1.000
_cell.length_b   1.000
_cell.length_c   1.000
_cell.angle_alpha   90.00
_cell.angle_beta   90.00
_cell.angle_gamma   90.00
#
_symmetry.space_group_name_H-M   'P 1'
#
loop_
_entity.id
_entity.type
_entity.pdbx_description
1 polymer ?
#
loop_
_entity_poly.entity_id
_entity_poly.type
_entity_poly.pdbx_seq_one_letter_code
_entity_poly.pdbx_strand_id
1 'polypeptide(L)'
;MTSREIIDQLQQTTCWKEGTIKSLMNRLMQKKLIDSIDKTRPYQYITTIDQKKASLDQINGFIDRICKRQVGTYLNELIETSALSQDDCTLLIQTLEQKRALAPTEIPCNCPIGECHCTHTNIHT
;
A
#
# COMPACT_ATOMS: atom_id res chain seq x y z
N MET A 1 3.65 -19.20 -13.63
CA MET A 1 4.91 -18.74 -14.24
C MET A 1 6.10 -19.47 -13.63
N THR A 2 7.14 -19.76 -14.39
CA THR A 2 8.38 -20.35 -13.88
C THR A 2 9.31 -19.27 -13.33
N SER A 3 10.29 -19.68 -12.52
CA SER A 3 11.34 -18.74 -12.05
C SER A 3 12.10 -18.10 -13.20
N ARG A 4 12.35 -18.84 -14.29
CA ARG A 4 13.07 -18.33 -15.46
C ARG A 4 12.29 -17.22 -16.15
N GLU A 5 11.00 -17.42 -16.39
CA GLU A 5 10.11 -16.41 -16.98
C GLU A 5 10.07 -15.13 -16.13
N ILE A 6 9.98 -15.28 -14.80
CA ILE A 6 9.98 -14.14 -13.87
C ILE A 6 11.30 -13.37 -13.94
N ILE A 7 12.43 -14.08 -13.98
CA ILE A 7 13.77 -13.46 -14.10
C ILE A 7 13.88 -12.71 -15.42
N ASP A 8 13.57 -13.35 -16.54
CA ASP A 8 13.72 -12.79 -17.87
C ASP A 8 12.82 -11.55 -18.07
N GLN A 9 11.62 -11.53 -17.48
CA GLN A 9 10.74 -10.35 -17.50
C GLN A 9 11.26 -9.21 -16.61
N LEU A 10 11.68 -9.49 -15.38
CA LEU A 10 12.15 -8.44 -14.47
C LEU A 10 13.47 -7.81 -14.93
N GLN A 11 14.31 -8.55 -15.65
CA GLN A 11 15.55 -8.01 -16.20
C GLN A 11 15.34 -7.04 -17.38
N GLN A 12 14.14 -7.00 -17.97
CA GLN A 12 13.81 -6.04 -19.03
C GLN A 12 13.51 -4.64 -18.47
N THR A 13 13.06 -4.55 -17.22
CA THR A 13 12.62 -3.30 -16.58
C THR A 13 13.47 -2.89 -15.39
N THR A 14 14.36 -3.77 -14.91
CA THR A 14 15.21 -3.54 -13.73
C THR A 14 16.67 -3.91 -14.00
N CYS A 15 17.58 -3.33 -13.22
CA CYS A 15 19.01 -3.69 -13.25
C CYS A 15 19.36 -4.86 -12.29
N TRP A 16 18.37 -5.63 -11.83
CA TRP A 16 18.61 -6.66 -10.82
C TRP A 16 19.26 -7.91 -11.42
N LYS A 17 20.30 -8.39 -10.73
CA LYS A 17 20.91 -9.69 -11.04
C LYS A 17 19.97 -10.82 -10.67
N GLU A 18 20.10 -11.95 -11.36
CA GLU A 18 19.30 -13.16 -11.12
C GLU A 18 19.27 -13.59 -9.64
N GLY A 19 20.41 -13.53 -8.94
CA GLY A 19 20.51 -13.85 -7.52
C GLY A 19 19.65 -12.95 -6.61
N THR A 20 19.50 -11.67 -6.98
CA THR A 20 18.63 -10.72 -6.28
C THR A 20 17.15 -11.08 -6.50
N ILE A 21 16.77 -11.38 -7.74
CA ILE A 21 15.39 -11.76 -8.09
C ILE A 21 15.00 -13.04 -7.35
N LYS A 22 15.86 -14.07 -7.36
CA LYS A 22 15.66 -15.32 -6.60
C LYS A 22 15.52 -15.07 -5.10
N SER A 23 16.33 -14.17 -4.54
CA SER A 23 16.24 -13.79 -3.13
C SER A 23 14.93 -13.08 -2.80
N LEU A 24 14.42 -12.21 -3.69
CA LEU A 24 13.11 -11.57 -3.54
C LEU A 24 11.98 -12.60 -3.62
N MET A 25 12.01 -13.51 -4.60
CA MET A 25 11.03 -14.60 -4.71
C MET A 25 11.01 -15.46 -3.44
N ASN A 26 12.18 -15.84 -2.91
CA ASN A 26 12.26 -16.61 -1.67
C ASN A 26 11.65 -15.84 -0.48
N ARG A 27 11.91 -14.54 -0.37
CA ARG A 27 11.28 -13.71 0.67
C ARG A 27 9.76 -13.65 0.51
N LEU A 28 9.24 -13.58 -0.72
CA LEU A 28 7.79 -13.59 -0.99
C LEU A 28 7.17 -14.96 -0.64
N MET A 29 7.85 -16.07 -0.92
CA MET A 29 7.42 -17.41 -0.49
C MET A 29 7.40 -17.53 1.03
N GLN A 30 8.44 -17.06 1.72
CA GLN A 30 8.50 -17.08 3.20
C GLN A 30 7.36 -16.27 3.82
N LYS A 31 6.98 -15.15 3.17
CA LYS A 31 5.81 -14.34 3.55
C LYS A 31 4.48 -14.94 3.10
N LYS A 32 4.48 -16.10 2.44
CA LYS A 32 3.30 -16.77 1.89
C LYS A 32 2.49 -15.89 0.93
N LEU A 33 3.16 -15.02 0.18
CA LEU A 33 2.55 -14.14 -0.84
C LEU A 33 2.56 -14.76 -2.24
N ILE A 34 3.46 -15.72 -2.44
CA ILE A 34 3.52 -16.58 -3.60
C ILE A 34 3.75 -18.01 -3.13
N ASP A 35 3.27 -18.97 -3.91
CA ASP A 35 3.45 -20.41 -3.65
C ASP A 35 3.83 -21.15 -4.93
N SER A 36 4.33 -22.37 -4.79
CA SER A 36 4.59 -23.28 -5.90
C SER A 36 3.45 -24.28 -6.06
N ILE A 37 2.88 -24.40 -7.27
CA ILE A 37 1.80 -25.36 -7.57
C ILE A 37 2.29 -26.79 -7.36
N ASP A 38 3.43 -27.12 -7.97
CA ASP A 38 4.02 -28.45 -7.94
C ASP A 38 5.37 -28.44 -7.21
N LYS A 39 5.71 -29.57 -6.57
CA LYS A 39 7.05 -29.80 -6.01
C LYS A 39 8.05 -30.34 -7.03
N THR A 40 7.64 -30.50 -8.28
CA THR A 40 8.46 -31.02 -9.37
C THR A 40 9.06 -29.86 -10.19
N ARG A 41 10.25 -30.10 -10.74
CA ARG A 41 10.94 -29.09 -11.55
C ARG A 41 10.47 -29.15 -13.01
N PRO A 42 10.34 -27.99 -13.69
CA PRO A 42 10.51 -26.64 -13.16
C PRO A 42 9.32 -26.20 -12.29
N TYR A 43 9.60 -25.58 -11.13
CA TYR A 43 8.57 -25.05 -10.24
C TYR A 43 7.73 -23.97 -10.95
N GLN A 44 6.41 -24.09 -10.81
CA GLN A 44 5.47 -23.07 -11.24
C GLN A 44 4.97 -22.28 -10.04
N TYR A 45 5.09 -20.95 -10.11
CA TYR A 45 4.68 -20.02 -9.08
C TYR A 45 3.31 -19.41 -9.37
N ILE A 46 2.53 -19.26 -8.29
CA ILE A 46 1.25 -18.56 -8.24
C ILE A 46 1.23 -17.54 -7.11
N THR A 47 0.43 -16.49 -7.26
CA THR A 47 0.15 -15.54 -6.17
C THR A 47 -0.93 -16.11 -5.25
N THR A 48 -0.75 -15.93 -3.94
CA THR A 48 -1.73 -16.34 -2.92
C THR A 48 -2.57 -15.16 -2.42
N ILE A 49 -2.21 -13.95 -2.84
CA ILE A 49 -2.88 -12.70 -2.50
C ILE A 49 -3.38 -12.01 -3.77
N ASP A 50 -4.53 -11.36 -3.64
CA ASP A 50 -5.06 -10.46 -4.66
C ASP A 50 -4.23 -9.17 -4.73
N GLN A 51 -3.99 -8.67 -5.96
CA GLN A 51 -3.15 -7.50 -6.19
C GLN A 51 -3.73 -6.25 -5.53
N LYS A 52 -5.06 -6.03 -5.64
CA LYS A 52 -5.71 -4.87 -5.04
C LYS A 52 -5.58 -4.91 -3.52
N LYS A 53 -5.79 -6.09 -2.92
CA LYS A 53 -5.57 -6.28 -1.47
C LYS A 53 -4.13 -5.97 -1.05
N ALA A 54 -3.15 -6.52 -1.75
CA ALA A 54 -1.74 -6.29 -1.44
C ALA A 54 -1.37 -4.79 -1.50
N SER A 55 -1.85 -4.07 -2.52
CA SER A 55 -1.64 -2.63 -2.65
C SER A 55 -2.31 -1.84 -1.52
N LEU A 56 -3.56 -2.19 -1.18
CA LEU A 56 -4.28 -1.53 -0.08
C LEU A 56 -3.61 -1.77 1.27
N ASP A 57 -3.13 -2.99 1.54
CA ASP A 57 -2.42 -3.32 2.78
C ASP A 57 -1.13 -2.48 2.92
N GLN A 58 -0.40 -2.29 1.82
CA GLN A 58 0.79 -1.42 1.80
C GLN A 58 0.43 0.04 2.07
N ILE A 59 -0.62 0.56 1.43
CA ILE A 59 -1.08 1.95 1.62
C ILE A 59 -1.56 2.17 3.05
N ASN A 60 -2.37 1.25 3.59
CA ASN A 60 -2.86 1.32 4.97
C ASN A 60 -1.70 1.30 5.96
N GLY A 61 -0.71 0.41 5.76
CA GLY A 61 0.48 0.36 6.61
C GLY A 61 1.34 1.63 6.55
N PHE A 62 1.24 2.42 5.49
CA PHE A 62 1.85 3.75 5.40
C PHE A 62 1.00 4.81 6.13
N ILE A 63 -0.32 4.83 5.89
CA ILE A 63 -1.27 5.74 6.55
C ILE A 63 -1.21 5.58 8.07
N ASP A 64 -1.08 4.35 8.58
CA ASP A 64 -1.01 4.05 10.01
C ASP A 64 0.21 4.68 10.71
N ARG A 65 1.26 5.01 9.95
CA ARG A 65 2.48 5.67 10.46
C ARG A 65 2.39 7.19 10.44
N ILE A 66 1.36 7.73 9.79
CA ILE A 66 1.13 9.16 9.69
C ILE A 66 0.25 9.62 10.86
N CYS A 67 0.41 10.89 11.27
CA CYS A 67 -0.50 11.51 12.22
C CYS A 67 -1.95 11.43 11.71
N LYS A 68 -2.85 10.82 12.50
CA LYS A 68 -4.27 10.65 12.13
C LYS A 68 -4.97 11.96 11.76
N ARG A 69 -4.52 13.10 12.33
CA ARG A 69 -5.03 14.44 12.00
C ARG A 69 -4.66 14.91 10.59
N GLN A 70 -3.53 14.48 10.06
CA GLN A 70 -3.02 14.92 8.75
C GLN A 70 -3.49 14.04 7.59
N VAL A 71 -4.07 12.87 7.87
CA VAL A 71 -4.52 11.93 6.82
C VAL A 71 -5.45 12.59 5.82
N GLY A 72 -6.39 13.43 6.29
CA GLY A 72 -7.30 14.17 5.41
C GLY A 72 -6.57 15.11 4.44
N THR A 73 -5.55 15.81 4.92
CA THR A 73 -4.72 16.72 4.10
C THR A 73 -3.98 15.96 3.01
N TYR A 74 -3.30 14.86 3.35
CA TYR A 74 -2.60 14.05 2.36
C TYR A 74 -3.55 13.44 1.32
N LEU A 75 -4.73 12.96 1.73
CA LEU A 75 -5.72 12.46 0.78
C LEU A 75 -6.20 13.55 -0.18
N ASN A 76 -6.38 14.78 0.30
CA ASN A 76 -6.76 15.91 -0.55
C ASN A 76 -5.68 16.22 -1.60
N GLU A 77 -4.42 16.35 -1.19
CA GLU A 77 -3.29 16.59 -2.11
C GLU A 77 -3.13 15.46 -3.14
N LEU A 78 -3.35 14.20 -2.73
CA LEU A 78 -3.34 13.06 -3.65
C LEU A 78 -4.48 13.14 -4.68
N ILE A 79 -5.68 13.56 -4.28
CA ILE A 79 -6.80 13.75 -5.21
C ILE A 79 -6.49 14.86 -6.21
N GLU A 80 -5.90 15.98 -5.76
CA GLU A 80 -5.57 17.12 -6.61
C GLU A 80 -4.49 16.80 -7.66
N THR A 81 -3.54 15.93 -7.32
CA THR A 81 -2.38 15.61 -8.17
C THR A 81 -2.56 14.35 -9.02
N SER A 82 -3.57 13.52 -8.74
CA SER A 82 -3.81 12.27 -9.45
C SER A 82 -4.65 12.47 -10.72
N ALA A 83 -4.35 11.69 -11.76
CA ALA A 83 -5.24 11.57 -12.91
C ALA A 83 -6.44 10.69 -12.53
N LEU A 84 -7.63 11.28 -12.46
CA LEU A 84 -8.88 10.59 -12.09
C LEU A 84 -9.92 10.74 -13.21
N SER A 85 -10.68 9.66 -13.47
CA SER A 85 -11.82 9.74 -14.39
C SER A 85 -13.04 10.39 -13.72
N GLN A 86 -14.04 10.77 -14.52
CA GLN A 86 -15.30 11.31 -14.00
C GLN A 86 -16.04 10.29 -13.11
N ASP A 87 -15.97 9.01 -13.47
CA ASP A 87 -16.58 7.92 -12.69
C ASP A 87 -15.86 7.74 -11.35
N ASP A 88 -14.52 7.82 -11.35
CA ASP A 88 -13.71 7.78 -10.11
C ASP A 88 -14.05 8.95 -9.19
N CYS A 89 -14.13 10.17 -9.73
CA CYS A 89 -14.52 11.36 -8.97
C CYS A 89 -15.92 11.19 -8.36
N THR A 90 -16.88 10.67 -9.12
CA THR A 90 -18.24 10.43 -8.64
C THR A 90 -18.27 9.43 -7.49
N LEU A 91 -17.54 8.32 -7.61
CA LEU A 91 -17.41 7.31 -6.56
C LEU A 91 -16.76 7.88 -5.29
N LEU A 92 -15.70 8.68 -5.45
CA LEU A 92 -15.00 9.31 -4.32
C LEU A 92 -15.91 10.31 -3.59
N ILE A 93 -16.66 11.15 -4.31
CA ILE A 93 -17.62 12.10 -3.72
C ILE A 93 -18.68 11.35 -2.92
N GLN A 94 -19.29 10.30 -3.48
CA GLN A 94 -20.29 9.49 -2.77
C GLN A 94 -19.73 8.88 -1.48
N THR A 95 -18.50 8.35 -1.54
CA THR A 95 -17.82 7.77 -0.38
C THR A 95 -17.53 8.82 0.69
N LEU A 96 -17.09 10.02 0.28
CA LEU A 96 -16.78 11.12 1.18
C LEU A 96 -18.03 11.68 1.87
N GLU A 97 -19.15 11.83 1.16
CA GLU A 97 -20.41 12.29 1.76
C GLU A 97 -20.95 11.30 2.80
N GLN A 98 -20.90 10.00 2.51
CA GLN A 98 -21.26 8.97 3.49
C GLN A 98 -20.36 9.02 4.73
N LYS A 99 -19.05 9.18 4.54
CA LYS A 99 -18.08 9.30 5.64
C LYS A 99 -18.30 10.56 6.45
N ARG A 100 -18.57 11.69 5.81
CA ARG A 100 -18.82 12.99 6.44
C ARG A 100 -20.01 12.94 7.41
N ALA A 101 -21.07 12.23 7.06
CA ALA A 101 -22.25 12.08 7.93
C ALA A 101 -21.95 11.36 9.26
N LEU A 102 -20.89 10.55 9.31
CA LEU A 102 -20.51 9.73 10.47
C LEU A 102 -19.21 10.19 11.14
N ALA A 103 -18.46 11.09 10.51
CA ALA A 103 -17.15 11.50 10.99
C ALA A 103 -17.27 12.45 12.19
N PRO A 104 -16.40 12.31 13.21
CA PRO A 104 -16.36 13.25 14.32
C PRO A 104 -15.81 14.62 13.86
N THR A 105 -16.14 15.67 14.62
CA THR A 105 -15.65 17.04 14.36
C THR A 105 -14.14 17.16 14.48
N GLU A 106 -13.52 16.38 15.37
CA GLU A 106 -12.07 16.35 15.57
C GLU A 106 -11.55 14.91 15.73
N ILE A 107 -10.36 14.67 15.21
CA ILE A 107 -9.64 13.40 15.34
C ILE A 107 -8.49 13.61 16.35
N PRO A 108 -8.29 12.73 17.34
CA PRO A 108 -7.18 12.87 18.28
C PRO A 108 -5.83 12.64 17.58
N CYS A 109 -4.80 13.34 18.04
CA CYS A 109 -3.43 13.10 17.61
C CYS A 109 -2.93 11.76 18.16
N ASN A 110 -2.16 11.03 17.36
CA ASN A 110 -1.51 9.78 17.75
C ASN A 110 0.02 9.83 17.58
N CYS A 111 0.60 11.02 17.47
CA CYS A 111 2.05 11.16 17.36
C CYS A 111 2.75 10.74 18.66
N PRO A 112 3.96 10.16 18.58
CA PRO A 112 4.81 9.97 19.74
C PRO A 112 5.05 11.28 20.50
N ILE A 113 5.17 11.19 21.83
CA ILE A 113 5.40 12.34 22.70
C ILE A 113 6.72 13.01 22.28
N GLY A 114 6.67 14.32 22.02
CA GLY A 114 7.84 15.12 21.65
C GLY A 114 8.20 15.15 20.16
N GLU A 115 7.51 14.40 19.29
CA GLU A 115 7.78 14.35 17.84
C GLU A 115 6.65 14.94 16.99
N CYS A 116 5.60 15.50 17.60
CA CYS A 116 4.51 16.12 16.85
C CYS A 116 4.94 17.46 16.26
N HIS A 117 5.07 17.49 14.94
CA HIS A 117 5.11 18.73 14.14
C HIS A 117 3.74 19.12 13.58
N CYS A 118 2.70 18.42 14.01
CA CYS A 118 1.33 18.75 13.70
C CYS A 118 0.98 20.09 14.36
N THR A 119 0.56 21.09 13.58
CA THR A 119 0.35 22.50 13.96
C THR A 119 -0.83 22.75 14.92
N HIS A 120 -0.88 22.01 16.03
CA HIS A 120 -1.80 22.26 17.14
C HIS A 120 -1.01 22.65 18.38
N THR A 121 -1.59 23.55 19.16
CA THR A 121 -1.12 23.89 20.50
C THR A 121 -1.08 22.60 21.31
N ASN A 122 0.11 22.23 21.81
CA ASN A 122 0.33 21.09 22.68
C ASN A 122 -0.63 21.15 23.88
N ILE A 123 -1.74 20.40 23.83
CA ILE A 123 -2.51 20.06 25.02
C ILE A 123 -2.27 18.57 25.23
N HIS A 124 -1.11 18.27 25.81
CA HIS A 124 -0.91 17.02 26.51
C HIS A 124 -1.61 17.18 27.88
N THR A 125 -2.83 16.69 27.98
CA THR A 125 -3.46 16.33 29.27
C THR A 125 -3.53 14.82 29.36
#